data_AF-A0A6P3WME1-F1
#
_entry.id   AF-A0A6P3WME1-F1
#
_cell.length_a   1.000
_cell.length_b   1.000
_cell.length_c   1.000
_cell.angle_alpha   90.00
_cell.angle_beta   90.00
_cell.angle_gamma   90.00
#
_symmetry.space_group_name_H-M   'P 1'
#
loop_
_entity.id
_entity.type
_entity.pdbx_description
1 polymer ?
#
loop_
_entity_poly.entity_id
_entity_poly.type
_entity_poly.pdbx_seq_one_letter_code
_entity_poly.pdbx_strand_id
1 'polypeptide(L)'
;MANMEGRLKHQFTGCLRVGVFPSRWKRAGLVLIPKEGRPPGSLSAYRPIYLLDEVGKLFERIIATRLVRHLSREGPDLSDRQYGFIAGRSTVDAILHVRAFADAEMEKGMRRSEGWPGWKEQLGGPNLPGQRTIEAIRPCLLEWVSRDYFGLSYHATQVLTGHGCFGEYWCRIGKERTAQCHNCAASRITTQHMLAHCPA
;
A
#
# COMPACT_ATOMS: atom_id res chain seq x y z
N MET A 1 -7.86 46.21 13.96
CA MET A 1 -7.80 44.89 13.29
C MET A 1 -8.40 44.89 11.87
N ALA A 2 -9.43 45.69 11.56
CA ALA A 2 -10.08 45.75 10.22
C ALA A 2 -9.16 46.07 9.01
N ASN A 3 -7.98 46.68 9.22
CA ASN A 3 -7.06 47.05 8.14
C ASN A 3 -6.26 45.85 7.57
N MET A 4 -5.95 44.84 8.38
CA MET A 4 -5.11 43.71 7.93
C MET A 4 -5.88 42.76 7.01
N GLU A 5 -7.12 42.41 7.38
CA GLU A 5 -7.97 41.52 6.60
C GLU A 5 -8.24 42.08 5.19
N GLY A 6 -8.61 43.36 5.10
CA GLY A 6 -8.85 44.03 3.83
C GLY A 6 -7.62 44.02 2.91
N ARG A 7 -6.43 44.25 3.48
CA ARG A 7 -5.16 44.18 2.74
C ARG A 7 -4.85 42.78 2.24
N LEU A 8 -5.00 41.75 3.08
CA LEU A 8 -4.78 40.37 2.69
C LEU A 8 -5.76 39.93 1.59
N LYS A 9 -7.05 40.26 1.73
CA LYS A 9 -8.06 40.00 0.71
C LYS A 9 -7.71 40.66 -0.62
N HIS A 10 -7.29 41.93 -0.59
CA HIS A 10 -6.88 42.65 -1.80
C HIS A 10 -5.67 42.00 -2.47
N GLN A 11 -4.63 41.66 -1.69
CA GLN A 11 -3.43 41.01 -2.20
C GLN A 11 -3.70 39.62 -2.76
N PHE A 12 -4.47 38.78 -2.06
CA PHE A 12 -4.85 37.45 -2.53
C PHE A 12 -5.69 37.52 -3.81
N THR A 13 -6.66 38.44 -3.88
CA THR A 13 -7.46 38.64 -5.09
C THR A 13 -6.59 39.07 -6.26
N GLY A 14 -5.66 40.01 -6.03
CA GLY A 14 -4.69 40.43 -7.04
C GLY A 14 -3.87 39.25 -7.57
N CYS A 15 -3.28 38.46 -6.67
CA CYS A 15 -2.49 37.27 -6.99
C CYS A 15 -3.27 36.24 -7.82
N LEU A 16 -4.52 35.96 -7.44
CA LEU A 16 -5.39 35.03 -8.17
C LEU A 16 -5.76 35.54 -9.56
N ARG A 17 -6.00 36.84 -9.71
CA ARG A 17 -6.34 37.46 -11.00
C ARG A 17 -5.20 37.38 -12.00
N VAL A 18 -3.95 37.54 -11.53
CA VAL A 18 -2.75 37.49 -12.40
C VAL A 18 -2.11 36.11 -12.47
N GLY A 19 -2.60 35.12 -11.72
CA GLY A 19 -2.06 33.76 -11.70
C GLY A 19 -0.69 33.64 -11.02
N VAL A 20 -0.35 34.52 -10.08
CA VAL A 20 0.95 34.54 -9.41
C VAL A 20 0.81 34.07 -7.97
N PHE A 21 1.65 33.12 -7.57
CA PHE A 21 1.90 32.82 -6.17
C PHE A 21 3.23 33.49 -5.76
N PRO A 22 3.22 34.52 -4.90
CA PRO A 22 4.41 35.27 -4.51
C PRO A 22 5.51 34.39 -3.89
N SER A 23 6.77 34.58 -4.31
CA SER A 23 7.91 33.79 -3.83
C SER A 23 8.10 33.86 -2.32
N ARG A 24 7.81 35.03 -1.70
CA ARG A 24 7.91 35.20 -0.25
C ARG A 24 7.00 34.24 0.51
N TRP A 25 5.79 34.02 0.00
CA TRP A 25 4.78 33.14 0.60
C TRP A 25 5.03 31.66 0.27
N LYS A 26 5.96 31.33 -0.63
CA LYS A 26 6.41 29.96 -0.92
C LYS A 26 7.59 29.51 -0.06
N ARG A 27 8.21 30.44 0.68
CA ARG A 27 9.34 30.10 1.55
C ARG A 27 8.81 29.27 2.72
N ALA A 28 9.36 28.08 2.88
CA ALA A 28 8.97 27.12 3.89
C ALA A 28 10.18 26.68 4.71
N GLY A 29 9.97 26.43 6.00
CA GLY A 29 10.92 25.66 6.80
C GLY A 29 10.84 24.19 6.42
N LEU A 30 11.98 23.56 6.11
CA LEU A 30 12.06 22.12 5.85
C LEU A 30 12.28 21.38 7.18
N VAL A 31 11.37 20.46 7.49
CA VAL A 31 11.49 19.52 8.60
C VAL A 31 11.60 18.11 8.03
N LEU A 32 12.60 17.34 8.47
CA LEU A 32 12.79 15.96 8.07
C LEU A 32 12.30 15.02 9.17
N ILE A 33 11.23 14.29 8.91
CA ILE A 33 10.69 13.28 9.84
C ILE A 33 11.24 11.90 9.46
N PRO A 34 11.96 11.20 10.35
CA PRO A 34 12.47 9.86 10.05
C PRO A 34 11.33 8.85 9.86
N LYS A 35 11.51 7.93 8.91
CA LYS A 35 10.65 6.75 8.70
C LYS A 35 11.12 5.64 9.63
N GLU A 36 10.18 5.02 10.33
CA GLU A 36 10.46 3.85 11.17
C GLU A 36 11.08 2.70 10.37
N GLY A 37 12.02 1.99 10.99
CA GLY A 37 12.66 0.81 10.42
C GLY A 37 13.57 1.06 9.22
N ARG A 38 13.91 2.31 8.91
CA ARG A 38 14.86 2.67 7.83
C ARG A 38 16.20 3.12 8.42
N PRO A 39 17.33 2.66 7.85
CA PRO A 39 18.64 3.06 8.33
C PRO A 39 18.85 4.57 8.12
N PRO A 40 19.43 5.29 9.09
CA PRO A 40 19.79 6.69 8.93
C PRO A 40 20.87 6.84 7.84
N GLY A 41 20.92 8.01 7.20
CA GLY A 41 21.92 8.35 6.19
C GLY A 41 21.46 8.25 4.73
N SER A 42 20.27 7.70 4.46
CA SER A 42 19.64 7.76 3.13
C SER A 42 18.51 8.79 3.11
N LEU A 43 18.44 9.61 2.05
CA LEU A 43 17.35 10.60 1.88
C LEU A 43 15.96 9.94 1.86
N SER A 44 15.86 8.69 1.38
CA SER A 44 14.60 7.95 1.34
C SER A 44 14.09 7.53 2.74
N ALA A 45 14.95 7.59 3.76
CA ALA A 45 14.61 7.31 5.15
C ALA A 45 13.84 8.47 5.82
N TYR A 46 13.66 9.61 5.17
CA TYR A 46 12.95 10.76 5.74
C TYR A 46 11.68 11.10 4.95
N ARG A 47 10.74 11.75 5.64
CA ARG A 47 9.56 12.42 5.08
C ARG A 47 9.83 13.93 5.17
N PRO A 48 10.08 14.62 4.05
CA PRO A 48 10.23 16.06 4.07
C PRO A 48 8.85 16.71 4.26
N ILE A 49 8.75 17.62 5.23
CA ILE A 49 7.58 18.48 5.44
C ILE A 49 8.02 19.93 5.27
N TYR A 50 7.33 20.65 4.40
CA TYR A 50 7.53 22.07 4.17
C TYR A 50 6.48 22.85 4.98
N LEU A 51 6.95 23.64 5.95
CA LEU A 51 6.09 24.49 6.79
C LEU A 51 6.08 25.92 6.25
N LEU A 52 5.01 26.28 5.55
CA LEU A 52 4.76 27.65 5.13
C LEU A 52 4.40 28.56 6.32
N ASP A 53 4.62 29.86 6.14
CA ASP A 53 4.08 30.88 7.05
C ASP A 53 2.53 30.95 6.96
N GLU A 54 1.92 31.68 7.89
CA GLU A 54 0.47 31.77 8.02
C GLU A 54 -0.18 32.38 6.79
N VAL A 55 0.49 33.34 6.14
CA VAL A 55 -0.02 34.01 4.95
C VAL A 55 -0.02 33.06 3.75
N GLY A 56 1.07 32.30 3.55
CA GLY A 56 1.18 31.27 2.52
C GLY A 56 0.16 30.16 2.71
N LYS A 57 -0.02 29.67 3.94
CA LYS A 57 -1.05 28.67 4.28
C LYS A 57 -2.47 29.15 3.98
N LEU A 58 -2.78 30.40 4.33
CA LEU A 58 -4.09 30.99 4.03
C LEU A 58 -4.32 31.07 2.52
N PHE A 59 -3.32 31.51 1.75
CA PHE A 59 -3.44 31.60 0.29
C PHE A 59 -3.58 30.22 -0.37
N GLU A 60 -2.76 29.25 0.05
CA GLU A 60 -2.86 27.86 -0.39
C GLU A 60 -4.24 27.28 -0.09
N ARG A 61 -4.80 27.52 1.10
CA ARG A 61 -6.13 27.05 1.47
C ARG A 61 -7.22 27.63 0.57
N ILE A 62 -7.12 28.89 0.16
CA ILE A 62 -8.06 29.50 -0.79
C ILE A 62 -7.99 28.77 -2.13
N ILE A 63 -6.79 28.51 -2.65
CA ILE A 63 -6.58 27.80 -3.92
C ILE A 63 -7.12 26.36 -3.81
N ALA A 64 -6.72 25.62 -2.79
CA ALA A 64 -7.15 24.24 -2.55
C ALA A 64 -8.69 24.15 -2.47
N THR A 65 -9.33 25.08 -1.74
CA THR A 65 -10.80 25.13 -1.63
C THR A 65 -11.47 25.35 -2.98
N ARG A 66 -10.91 26.22 -3.83
CA ARG A 66 -11.43 26.47 -5.18
C ARG A 66 -11.25 25.26 -6.10
N LEU A 67 -10.08 24.60 -6.05
CA LEU A 67 -9.81 23.40 -6.82
C LEU A 67 -10.74 22.26 -6.45
N VAL A 68 -10.88 21.97 -5.15
CA VAL A 68 -11.81 20.94 -4.66
C VAL A 68 -13.24 21.24 -5.11
N ARG A 69 -13.69 22.50 -4.99
CA ARG A 69 -15.02 22.89 -5.44
C ARG A 69 -15.22 22.67 -6.94
N HIS A 70 -14.26 23.08 -7.77
CA HIS A 70 -14.33 22.93 -9.22
C HIS A 70 -14.33 21.45 -9.63
N LEU A 71 -13.44 20.63 -9.07
CA LEU A 71 -13.36 19.19 -9.31
C LEU A 71 -14.58 18.40 -8.83
N SER A 72 -15.41 18.97 -7.97
CA SER A 72 -16.63 18.32 -7.46
C SER A 72 -17.92 18.87 -8.06
N ARG A 73 -17.88 19.91 -8.91
CA ARG A 73 -19.09 20.58 -9.41
C ARG A 73 -19.06 20.94 -10.90
N GLU A 74 -17.88 21.18 -11.47
CA GLU A 74 -17.72 21.82 -12.79
C GLU A 74 -16.72 21.10 -13.73
N GLY A 75 -15.62 20.56 -13.19
CA GLY A 75 -14.50 19.98 -13.97
C GLY A 75 -14.65 18.48 -14.28
N PRO A 76 -13.60 17.81 -14.82
CA PRO A 76 -13.65 16.35 -14.95
C PRO A 76 -13.75 15.77 -13.54
N ASP A 77 -14.91 15.23 -13.21
CA ASP A 77 -15.18 14.68 -11.89
C ASP A 77 -14.06 13.70 -11.48
N LEU A 78 -13.77 13.69 -10.18
CA LEU A 78 -12.86 12.69 -9.62
C LEU A 78 -13.47 11.30 -9.81
N SER A 79 -12.63 10.30 -10.08
CA SER A 79 -13.09 8.92 -10.25
C SER A 79 -14.00 8.48 -9.11
N ASP A 80 -15.06 7.74 -9.43
CA ASP A 80 -15.90 7.09 -8.44
C ASP A 80 -15.16 6.10 -7.53
N ARG A 81 -13.93 5.74 -7.90
CA ARG A 81 -13.03 4.89 -7.09
C ARG A 81 -11.96 5.69 -6.33
N GLN A 82 -12.03 7.02 -6.34
CA GLN A 82 -11.20 7.87 -5.50
C GLN A 82 -11.85 8.00 -4.12
N TYR A 83 -11.14 7.58 -3.09
CA TYR A 83 -11.61 7.64 -1.69
C TYR A 83 -10.75 8.52 -0.80
N GLY A 84 -9.48 8.74 -1.18
CA GLY A 84 -8.56 9.59 -0.44
C GLY A 84 -8.92 11.07 -0.61
N PHE A 85 -9.00 11.80 0.50
CA PHE A 85 -9.19 13.26 0.52
C PHE A 85 -10.46 13.77 -0.17
N ILE A 86 -11.47 12.91 -0.32
CA ILE A 86 -12.79 13.27 -0.84
C ILE A 86 -13.76 13.43 0.33
N ALA A 87 -14.48 14.55 0.36
CA ALA A 87 -15.50 14.78 1.37
C ALA A 87 -16.59 13.68 1.29
N GLY A 88 -16.94 13.08 2.43
CA GLY A 88 -17.95 12.03 2.51
C GLY A 88 -17.47 10.65 2.05
N ARG A 89 -16.17 10.45 1.76
CA ARG A 89 -15.57 9.15 1.50
C ARG A 89 -14.45 8.87 2.49
N SER A 90 -14.25 7.59 2.78
CA SER A 90 -13.31 7.12 3.79
C SER A 90 -12.53 5.90 3.31
N THR A 91 -11.52 5.52 4.08
CA THR A 91 -10.79 4.25 3.88
C THR A 91 -11.69 3.03 4.06
N VAL A 92 -12.77 3.15 4.86
CA VAL A 92 -13.75 2.07 5.04
C VAL A 92 -14.52 1.84 3.75
N ASP A 93 -14.97 2.91 3.09
CA ASP A 93 -15.69 2.81 1.80
C ASP A 93 -14.82 2.14 0.73
N ALA A 94 -13.52 2.45 0.72
CA ALA A 94 -12.57 1.81 -0.18
C ALA A 94 -12.45 0.31 0.08
N ILE A 95 -12.33 -0.11 1.34
CA ILE A 95 -12.22 -1.53 1.72
C ILE A 95 -13.52 -2.28 1.40
N LEU A 96 -14.67 -1.68 1.71
CA LEU A 96 -15.97 -2.27 1.40
C LEU A 96 -16.17 -2.46 -0.10
N HIS A 97 -15.73 -1.50 -0.92
CA HIS A 97 -15.79 -1.65 -2.36
C HIS A 97 -14.88 -2.78 -2.87
N VAL A 98 -13.65 -2.92 -2.34
CA VAL A 98 -12.76 -4.04 -2.69
C VAL A 98 -13.37 -5.39 -2.29
N ARG A 99 -13.96 -5.47 -1.10
CA ARG A 99 -14.65 -6.67 -0.62
C ARG A 99 -15.82 -7.03 -1.52
N ALA A 100 -16.71 -6.09 -1.81
CA ALA A 100 -17.87 -6.33 -2.66
C ALA A 100 -17.46 -6.78 -4.07
N PHE A 101 -16.38 -6.21 -4.61
CA PHE A 101 -15.80 -6.67 -5.87
C PHE A 101 -15.29 -8.13 -5.80
N ALA A 102 -14.56 -8.48 -4.74
CA ALA A 102 -14.08 -9.84 -4.53
C ALA A 102 -15.23 -10.85 -4.39
N ASP A 103 -16.25 -10.53 -3.57
CA ASP A 103 -17.43 -11.37 -3.36
C ASP A 103 -18.18 -11.62 -4.69
N ALA A 104 -18.37 -10.58 -5.50
CA ALA A 104 -19.03 -10.68 -6.80
C ALA A 104 -18.26 -11.56 -7.80
N GLU A 105 -16.93 -11.48 -7.82
CA GLU A 105 -16.08 -12.34 -8.65
C GLU A 105 -16.09 -13.81 -8.15
N MET A 106 -16.11 -14.02 -6.84
CA MET A 106 -16.26 -15.36 -6.25
C MET A 106 -17.61 -15.99 -6.64
N GLU A 107 -18.71 -15.26 -6.56
CA GLU A 107 -20.01 -15.75 -7.01
C GLU A 107 -20.05 -16.07 -8.52
N LYS A 108 -19.43 -15.22 -9.36
CA LYS A 108 -19.30 -15.53 -10.80
C LYS A 108 -18.48 -16.80 -11.02
N GLY A 109 -17.42 -17.00 -10.25
CA GLY A 109 -16.63 -18.23 -10.25
C GLY A 109 -17.44 -19.46 -9.81
N MET A 110 -18.27 -19.32 -8.78
CA MET A 110 -19.16 -20.37 -8.27
C MET A 110 -20.26 -20.75 -9.28
N ARG A 111 -20.83 -19.76 -9.98
CA ARG A 111 -21.82 -19.97 -11.06
C ARG A 111 -21.21 -20.64 -12.30
N ARG A 112 -19.90 -20.50 -12.52
CA ARG A 112 -19.15 -21.22 -13.57
C ARG A 112 -18.68 -22.58 -13.04
N SER A 113 -19.60 -23.42 -12.56
CA SER A 113 -19.32 -24.77 -12.03
C SER A 113 -18.74 -25.78 -13.05
N GLU A 114 -17.95 -25.32 -14.00
CA GLU A 114 -16.98 -26.08 -14.81
C GLU A 114 -15.51 -25.63 -14.57
N GLY A 115 -15.26 -24.60 -13.75
CA GLY A 115 -13.94 -24.00 -13.60
C GLY A 115 -12.97 -24.70 -12.64
N TRP A 116 -13.46 -25.43 -11.64
CA TRP A 116 -12.58 -26.00 -10.60
C TRP A 116 -11.53 -27.00 -11.11
N PRO A 117 -11.87 -27.97 -11.99
CA PRO A 117 -10.89 -28.88 -12.57
C PRO A 117 -9.80 -28.13 -13.33
N GLY A 118 -10.19 -27.12 -14.13
CA GLY A 118 -9.28 -26.31 -14.92
C GLY A 118 -8.31 -25.49 -14.07
N TRP A 119 -8.74 -24.98 -12.91
CA TRP A 119 -7.84 -24.22 -12.02
C TRP A 119 -6.81 -25.11 -11.34
N LYS A 120 -7.18 -26.32 -10.89
CA LYS A 120 -6.23 -27.28 -10.32
C LYS A 120 -5.16 -27.68 -11.34
N GLU A 121 -5.56 -27.79 -12.61
CA GLU A 121 -4.69 -28.15 -13.73
C GLU A 121 -3.82 -26.97 -14.19
N GLN A 122 -4.34 -25.76 -14.24
CA GLN A 122 -3.59 -24.53 -14.54
C GLN A 122 -2.56 -24.21 -13.46
N LEU A 123 -2.92 -24.37 -12.19
CA LEU A 123 -1.98 -24.24 -11.08
C LEU A 123 -0.86 -25.28 -11.18
N GLY A 124 -1.06 -26.35 -11.96
CA GLY A 124 -0.13 -27.37 -12.42
C GLY A 124 1.18 -26.90 -13.05
N GLY A 125 1.15 -25.72 -13.66
CA GLY A 125 2.23 -25.25 -14.53
C GLY A 125 3.59 -25.10 -13.84
N PRO A 126 4.69 -25.39 -14.55
CA PRO A 126 6.03 -25.05 -14.08
C PRO A 126 6.23 -23.52 -14.09
N ASN A 127 7.01 -23.01 -13.14
CA ASN A 127 7.44 -21.60 -13.04
C ASN A 127 6.32 -20.55 -12.83
N LEU A 128 5.23 -20.93 -12.19
CA LEU A 128 4.20 -19.99 -11.78
C LEU A 128 4.69 -19.10 -10.62
N PRO A 129 4.32 -17.81 -10.61
CA PRO A 129 4.53 -16.96 -9.43
C PRO A 129 3.92 -17.60 -8.18
N GLY A 130 4.71 -17.70 -7.10
CA GLY A 130 4.23 -18.34 -5.87
C GLY A 130 4.18 -19.87 -5.93
N GLN A 131 4.98 -20.51 -6.81
CA GLN A 131 5.13 -21.97 -6.96
C GLN A 131 5.08 -22.73 -5.62
N ARG A 132 5.79 -22.24 -4.59
CA ARG A 132 5.80 -22.82 -3.25
C ARG A 132 4.42 -22.83 -2.57
N THR A 133 3.73 -21.70 -2.58
CA THR A 133 2.36 -21.58 -2.06
C THR A 133 1.43 -22.52 -2.81
N ILE A 134 1.61 -22.62 -4.13
CA ILE A 134 0.83 -23.51 -4.98
C ILE A 134 1.11 -24.98 -4.61
N GLU A 135 2.36 -25.41 -4.51
CA GLU A 135 2.73 -26.77 -4.11
C GLU A 135 2.20 -27.15 -2.72
N ALA A 136 2.22 -26.21 -1.78
CA ALA A 136 1.74 -26.43 -0.42
C ALA A 136 0.21 -26.54 -0.32
N ILE A 137 -0.53 -25.73 -1.09
CA ILE A 137 -1.99 -25.64 -0.99
C ILE A 137 -2.69 -26.55 -2.00
N ARG A 138 -2.14 -26.76 -3.21
CA ARG A 138 -2.79 -27.52 -4.29
C ARG A 138 -3.33 -28.89 -3.84
N PRO A 139 -2.61 -29.71 -3.03
CA PRO A 139 -3.12 -31.00 -2.57
C PRO A 139 -4.40 -30.91 -1.74
N CYS A 140 -4.55 -29.84 -0.95
CA CYS A 140 -5.69 -29.61 -0.06
C CYS A 140 -6.55 -28.41 -0.48
N LEU A 141 -6.39 -27.92 -1.71
CA LEU A 141 -7.00 -26.67 -2.19
C LEU A 141 -8.53 -26.69 -2.07
N LEU A 142 -9.15 -27.84 -2.31
CA LEU A 142 -10.60 -28.04 -2.15
C LEU A 142 -11.03 -27.82 -0.71
N GLU A 143 -10.43 -28.56 0.22
CA GLU A 143 -10.71 -28.46 1.64
C GLU A 143 -10.39 -27.07 2.19
N TRP A 144 -9.35 -26.41 1.65
CA TRP A 144 -8.89 -25.10 2.07
C TRP A 144 -9.83 -23.96 1.64
N VAL A 145 -10.39 -24.05 0.43
CA VAL A 145 -11.36 -23.07 -0.10
C VAL A 145 -12.75 -23.26 0.52
N SER A 146 -13.09 -24.48 0.93
CA SER A 146 -14.39 -24.80 1.55
C SER A 146 -14.47 -24.51 3.06
N ARG A 147 -13.50 -23.81 3.67
CA ARG A 147 -13.53 -23.53 5.12
C ARG A 147 -14.37 -22.30 5.44
N ASP A 148 -15.23 -22.41 6.45
CA ASP A 148 -16.09 -21.32 6.93
C ASP A 148 -15.34 -20.19 7.67
N TYR A 149 -14.04 -20.38 7.96
CA TYR A 149 -13.20 -19.35 8.59
C TYR A 149 -11.92 -19.11 7.76
N PHE A 150 -11.76 -17.86 7.31
CA PHE A 150 -10.59 -17.41 6.56
C PHE A 150 -9.68 -16.58 7.48
N GLY A 151 -8.59 -17.17 7.93
CA GLY A 151 -7.62 -16.47 8.78
C GLY A 151 -6.25 -17.15 8.71
N LEU A 152 -5.41 -16.71 7.76
CA LEU A 152 -4.00 -17.06 7.82
C LEU A 152 -3.34 -16.19 8.88
N SER A 153 -2.69 -16.82 9.86
CA SER A 153 -1.84 -16.08 10.79
C SER A 153 -0.65 -15.47 10.03
N TYR A 154 -0.04 -14.44 10.62
CA TYR A 154 1.18 -13.83 10.11
C TYR A 154 2.27 -14.89 9.83
N HIS A 155 2.46 -15.82 10.76
CA HIS A 155 3.45 -16.90 10.62
C HIS A 155 3.06 -17.94 9.56
N ALA A 156 1.78 -18.31 9.46
CA ALA A 156 1.31 -19.21 8.40
C ALA A 156 1.52 -18.61 7.00
N THR A 157 1.27 -17.31 6.85
CA THR A 157 1.52 -16.58 5.60
C THR A 157 3.01 -16.55 5.23
N GLN A 158 3.89 -16.31 6.21
CA GLN A 158 5.34 -16.34 6.01
C GLN A 158 5.82 -17.72 5.54
N VAL A 159 5.33 -18.77 6.20
CA VAL A 159 5.62 -20.16 5.86
C VAL A 159 5.20 -20.50 4.43
N LEU A 160 3.94 -20.20 4.07
CA LEU A 160 3.39 -20.55 2.75
C LEU A 160 4.14 -19.83 1.63
N THR A 161 4.47 -18.56 1.84
CA THR A 161 5.13 -17.73 0.83
C THR A 161 6.66 -17.89 0.79
N GLY A 162 7.25 -18.64 1.72
CA GLY A 162 8.71 -18.75 1.84
C GLY A 162 9.39 -17.43 2.21
N HIS A 163 8.72 -16.57 2.97
CA HIS A 163 9.21 -15.27 3.47
C HIS A 163 9.40 -15.31 4.99
N GLY A 164 10.06 -14.32 5.59
CA GLY A 164 10.23 -14.23 7.04
C GLY A 164 11.67 -14.47 7.48
N CYS A 165 11.92 -15.28 8.51
CA CYS A 165 13.26 -15.59 9.04
C CYS A 165 13.99 -16.72 8.29
N PHE A 166 13.55 -17.09 7.08
CA PHE A 166 14.20 -18.13 6.30
C PHE A 166 15.41 -17.54 5.56
N GLY A 167 16.60 -18.11 5.76
CA GLY A 167 17.85 -17.54 5.26
C GLY A 167 17.92 -17.41 3.73
N GLU A 168 17.23 -18.25 2.96
CA GLU A 168 17.08 -18.01 1.51
C GLU A 168 16.41 -16.68 1.18
N TYR A 169 15.36 -16.32 1.94
CA TYR A 169 14.68 -15.05 1.75
C TYR A 169 15.60 -13.89 2.14
N TRP A 170 16.33 -14.00 3.26
CA TRP A 170 17.26 -12.97 3.71
C TRP A 170 18.42 -12.75 2.75
N CYS A 171 18.97 -13.82 2.15
CA CYS A 171 19.95 -13.70 1.08
C CYS A 171 19.37 -13.01 -0.15
N ARG A 172 18.16 -13.38 -0.58
CA ARG A 172 17.50 -12.77 -1.75
C ARG A 172 17.28 -11.28 -1.59
N ILE A 173 17.00 -10.79 -0.38
CA ILE A 173 16.80 -9.36 -0.10
C ILE A 173 18.08 -8.64 0.37
N GLY A 174 19.24 -9.31 0.31
CA GLY A 174 20.53 -8.74 0.66
C GLY A 174 20.73 -8.47 2.16
N LYS A 175 19.94 -9.09 3.04
CA LYS A 175 20.07 -8.94 4.49
C LYS A 175 21.02 -9.96 5.14
N GLU A 176 21.34 -11.04 4.44
CA GLU A 176 22.25 -12.08 4.95
C GLU A 176 23.16 -12.60 3.84
N ARG A 177 24.40 -12.94 4.19
CA ARG A 177 25.44 -13.34 3.21
C ARG A 177 25.31 -14.81 2.78
N THR A 178 24.76 -15.66 3.64
CA THR A 178 24.69 -17.11 3.41
C THR A 178 23.34 -17.65 3.86
N ALA A 179 22.80 -18.60 3.12
CA ALA A 179 21.58 -19.29 3.51
C ALA A 179 21.87 -20.50 4.41
N GLN A 180 22.98 -20.55 5.14
CA GLN A 180 23.30 -21.72 5.98
C GLN A 180 22.36 -21.80 7.19
N CYS A 181 21.98 -23.00 7.58
CA CYS A 181 21.15 -23.20 8.77
C CYS A 181 21.98 -22.94 10.03
N HIS A 182 21.45 -22.15 10.95
CA HIS A 182 22.10 -21.87 12.24
C HIS A 182 22.01 -23.05 13.22
N ASN A 183 21.12 -24.01 12.97
CA ASN A 183 20.79 -25.09 13.90
C ASN A 183 21.25 -26.49 13.43
N CYS A 184 21.71 -26.64 12.19
CA CYS A 184 22.25 -27.90 11.68
C CYS A 184 23.21 -27.66 10.51
N ALA A 185 23.86 -28.72 10.02
CA ALA A 185 24.85 -28.64 8.94
C ALA A 185 24.27 -28.39 7.52
N ALA A 186 22.98 -28.05 7.40
CA ALA A 186 22.38 -27.76 6.11
C ALA A 186 22.95 -26.46 5.52
N SER A 187 23.49 -26.55 4.31
CA SER A 187 24.07 -25.42 3.59
C SER A 187 23.02 -24.40 3.11
N ARG A 188 21.73 -24.76 3.16
CA ARG A 188 20.63 -23.97 2.62
C ARG A 188 19.35 -24.11 3.47
N ILE A 189 18.95 -23.04 4.16
CA ILE A 189 17.78 -22.95 5.02
C ILE A 189 16.56 -22.46 4.22
N THR A 190 15.87 -23.44 3.64
CA THR A 190 14.55 -23.23 3.06
C THR A 190 13.49 -23.29 4.16
N THR A 191 12.29 -22.79 3.89
CA THR A 191 11.15 -23.00 4.79
C THR A 191 10.78 -24.48 4.95
N GLN A 192 11.02 -25.32 3.92
CA GLN A 192 10.77 -26.76 4.01
C GLN A 192 11.77 -27.41 4.97
N HIS A 193 13.02 -26.99 4.90
CA HIS A 193 14.06 -27.42 5.82
C HIS A 193 13.67 -27.07 7.27
N MET A 194 13.31 -25.82 7.55
CA MET A 194 12.88 -25.37 8.88
C MET A 194 11.67 -26.14 9.43
N LEU A 195 10.70 -26.51 8.58
CA LEU A 195 9.47 -27.16 9.03
C LEU A 195 9.58 -28.68 9.19
N ALA A 196 10.34 -29.34 8.32
CA ALA A 196 10.27 -30.80 8.17
C ALA A 196 11.60 -31.52 8.38
N HIS A 197 12.74 -30.81 8.41
CA HIS A 197 14.06 -31.45 8.37
C HIS A 197 15.07 -30.89 9.37
N CYS A 198 14.85 -29.68 9.90
CA CYS A 198 15.71 -29.09 10.90
C CYS A 198 15.44 -29.74 12.26
N PRO A 199 16.46 -30.21 12.98
CA PRO A 199 16.30 -30.84 14.30
C PRO A 199 16.08 -29.82 15.44
N ALA A 200 15.77 -28.57 15.11
CA ALA A 200 15.55 -27.47 16.05
C ALA A 200 14.30 -27.64 16.90
#